data_AF-A0A0A7KJF2-F1
#
_entry.id   AF-A0A0A7KJF2-F1
#
_cell.length_a   1.000
_cell.length_b   1.000
_cell.length_c   1.000
_cell.angle_alpha   90.00
_cell.angle_beta   90.00
_cell.angle_gamma   90.00
#
_symmetry.space_group_name_H-M   'P 1'
#
loop_
_entity.id
_entity.type
_entity.pdbx_description
1 polymer ?
#
loop_
_entity_poly.entity_id
_entity_poly.type
_entity_poly.pdbx_seq_one_letter_code
_entity_poly.pdbx_strand_id
1 'polypeptide(L)'
;MQHTLCLTLALLGSTLAAPAQADLSYGGKNFKTLAAESYTLAGLHGQFTDWLDAAYLKAGLPLGAGAAKGQTLGAALDARKADLRAAKGEAKDALARETAVWAHTFIKKAVPKFSLERGFEFASIAQTGERQCLLQSTLIAALLQRAGLSAGLVMVWNSQSGQESNLGHVTSVLRLPGSAGDLEVDASEPTPTAKHRGVLAWAEGGSRFLKTSFGPGDVITAYARADGRGTVNPADLTFLSLGYVRSQFAYYRGERATGGLLGSGTGRATAEGLKRSEQWLKAALAEEPNNALAAGVLGNVWRKEGRNAEARAQYLKAAKIYAAQGHTPAGMLANLNWARNRAGR
;
A
#
# COMPACT_ATOMS: atom_id res chain seq x y z
N MET A 1 24.70 20.86 56.91
CA MET A 1 23.39 20.84 56.22
C MET A 1 23.62 21.16 54.75
N GLN A 2 23.73 20.14 53.90
CA GLN A 2 23.74 20.29 52.44
C GLN A 2 22.80 19.21 51.91
N HIS A 3 21.62 19.64 51.46
CA HIS A 3 20.67 18.77 50.78
C HIS A 3 21.01 18.78 49.29
N THR A 4 21.55 17.67 48.80
CA THR A 4 21.71 17.40 47.38
C THR A 4 20.34 17.07 46.80
N LEU A 5 19.79 17.99 46.01
CA LEU A 5 18.55 17.82 45.27
C LEU A 5 18.83 16.98 44.02
N CYS A 6 18.48 15.69 44.04
CA CYS A 6 18.47 14.84 42.85
C CYS A 6 17.30 15.22 41.96
N LEU A 7 17.58 15.93 40.86
CA LEU A 7 16.61 16.22 39.81
C LEU A 7 16.53 15.01 38.86
N THR A 8 15.53 14.16 39.04
CA THR A 8 15.18 13.10 38.07
C THR A 8 14.52 13.73 36.85
N LEU A 9 15.28 13.89 35.77
CA LEU A 9 14.74 14.22 34.45
C LEU A 9 13.92 13.02 33.94
N ALA A 10 12.61 13.06 34.11
CA ALA A 10 11.70 12.15 33.45
C ALA A 10 11.70 12.47 31.94
N LEU A 11 12.44 11.67 31.16
CA LEU A 11 12.29 11.60 29.71
C LEU A 11 10.89 11.06 29.41
N LEU A 12 9.91 11.96 29.31
CA LEU A 12 8.61 11.66 28.71
C LEU A 12 8.85 11.30 27.25
N GLY A 13 8.98 10.00 26.97
CA GLY A 13 8.98 9.48 25.63
C GLY A 13 7.65 9.84 24.98
N SER A 14 7.66 10.86 24.12
CA SER A 14 6.49 11.23 23.34
C SER A 14 6.17 10.07 22.40
N THR A 15 5.21 9.24 22.77
CA THR A 15 4.62 8.27 21.86
C THR A 15 3.94 9.06 20.75
N LEU A 16 4.53 9.08 19.56
CA LEU A 16 3.93 9.71 18.39
C LEU A 16 2.57 9.06 18.15
N ALA A 17 1.51 9.88 18.12
CA ALA A 17 0.17 9.42 17.79
C ALA A 17 0.18 8.72 16.42
N ALA A 18 -0.59 7.65 16.28
CA ALA A 18 -0.72 6.99 15.00
C ALA A 18 -1.27 7.97 13.95
N PRO A 19 -0.71 8.01 12.73
CA PRO A 19 -1.30 8.78 11.65
C PRO A 19 -2.69 8.20 11.36
N ALA A 20 -3.63 9.07 10.99
CA ALA A 20 -4.91 8.59 10.50
C ALA A 20 -4.70 7.69 9.28
N GLN A 21 -5.38 6.53 9.26
CA GLN A 21 -5.41 5.68 8.07
C GLN A 21 -5.95 6.47 6.86
N ALA A 22 -5.51 6.11 5.66
CA ALA A 22 -6.03 6.74 4.45
C ALA A 22 -7.55 6.50 4.29
N ASP A 23 -8.34 7.58 4.27
CA ASP A 23 -9.71 7.52 3.74
C ASP A 23 -9.63 7.53 2.21
N LEU A 24 -9.87 6.37 1.63
CA LEU A 24 -9.89 6.06 0.20
C LEU A 24 -11.31 5.76 -0.29
N SER A 25 -12.34 6.00 0.53
CA SER A 25 -13.73 5.61 0.24
C SER A 25 -14.14 5.97 -1.19
N TYR A 26 -14.73 5.01 -1.92
CA TYR A 26 -15.18 5.22 -3.29
C TYR A 26 -16.11 6.46 -3.39
N GLY A 27 -15.79 7.35 -4.33
CA GLY A 27 -16.47 8.64 -4.51
C GLY A 27 -16.09 9.74 -3.51
N GLY A 28 -15.25 9.42 -2.52
CA GLY A 28 -14.71 10.36 -1.54
C GLY A 28 -13.64 11.29 -2.11
N LYS A 29 -13.29 12.33 -1.34
CA LYS A 29 -12.39 13.41 -1.80
C LYS A 29 -10.99 12.89 -2.18
N ASN A 30 -10.34 12.15 -1.29
CA ASN A 30 -8.98 11.67 -1.53
C ASN A 30 -8.90 10.69 -2.70
N PHE A 31 -9.88 9.79 -2.82
CA PHE A 31 -10.00 8.88 -3.96
C PHE A 31 -10.10 9.65 -5.28
N LYS A 32 -11.00 10.65 -5.35
CA LYS A 32 -11.15 11.53 -6.51
C LYS A 32 -9.88 12.31 -6.82
N THR A 33 -9.17 12.80 -5.79
CA THR A 33 -7.90 13.51 -5.99
C THR A 33 -6.83 12.61 -6.59
N LEU A 34 -6.64 11.39 -6.08
CA LEU A 34 -5.67 10.43 -6.64
C LEU A 34 -5.98 10.11 -8.11
N ALA A 35 -7.27 9.87 -8.42
CA ALA A 35 -7.71 9.59 -9.78
C ALA A 35 -7.54 10.81 -10.71
N ALA A 36 -7.90 12.01 -10.26
CA ALA A 36 -7.80 13.24 -11.04
C ALA A 36 -6.34 13.59 -11.38
N GLU A 37 -5.43 13.39 -10.44
CA GLU A 37 -3.98 13.55 -10.67
C GLU A 37 -3.49 12.59 -11.75
N SER A 38 -3.85 11.30 -11.64
CA SER A 38 -3.55 10.28 -12.64
C SER A 38 -4.06 10.66 -14.04
N TYR A 39 -5.31 11.14 -14.11
CA TYR A 39 -5.93 11.56 -15.37
C TYR A 39 -5.23 12.79 -15.97
N THR A 40 -4.91 13.77 -15.15
CA THR A 40 -4.20 14.99 -15.58
C THR A 40 -2.84 14.66 -16.16
N LEU A 41 -2.08 13.78 -15.50
CA LEU A 41 -0.78 13.32 -15.98
C LEU A 41 -0.88 12.55 -17.32
N ALA A 42 -1.99 11.85 -17.54
CA ALA A 42 -2.25 11.11 -18.77
C ALA A 42 -2.95 11.95 -19.86
N GLY A 43 -3.27 13.22 -19.61
CA GLY A 43 -4.04 14.06 -20.53
C GLY A 43 -5.48 13.59 -20.74
N LEU A 44 -6.06 12.88 -19.77
CA LEU A 44 -7.45 12.39 -19.81
C LEU A 44 -8.42 13.41 -19.21
N HIS A 45 -9.65 13.39 -19.72
CA HIS A 45 -10.78 14.15 -19.19
C HIS A 45 -11.81 13.21 -18.51
N GLY A 46 -12.73 13.80 -17.74
CA GLY A 46 -13.79 13.07 -17.04
C GLY A 46 -13.39 12.61 -15.64
N GLN A 47 -14.18 11.69 -15.08
CA GLN A 47 -13.98 11.15 -13.73
C GLN A 47 -13.79 9.64 -13.77
N PHE A 48 -12.85 9.11 -12.98
CA PHE A 48 -12.66 7.67 -12.86
C PHE A 48 -13.89 6.95 -12.27
N THR A 49 -14.68 7.62 -11.44
CA THR A 49 -15.93 7.07 -10.90
C THR A 49 -16.92 6.71 -12.00
N ASP A 50 -17.02 7.54 -13.05
CA ASP A 50 -17.93 7.29 -14.17
C ASP A 50 -17.50 6.04 -14.93
N TRP A 51 -16.18 5.88 -15.13
CA TRP A 51 -15.62 4.68 -15.73
C TRP A 51 -15.89 3.43 -14.88
N LEU A 52 -15.67 3.50 -13.56
CA LEU A 52 -15.83 2.35 -12.68
C LEU A 52 -17.30 1.94 -12.52
N ASP A 53 -18.22 2.90 -12.48
CA ASP A 53 -19.67 2.66 -12.49
C ASP A 53 -20.08 1.93 -13.77
N ALA A 54 -19.60 2.37 -14.94
CA ALA A 54 -19.85 1.70 -16.21
C ALA A 54 -19.25 0.28 -16.25
N ALA A 55 -18.04 0.10 -15.70
CA ALA A 55 -17.39 -1.21 -15.59
C ALA A 55 -18.18 -2.16 -14.67
N TYR A 56 -18.75 -1.67 -13.57
CA TYR A 56 -19.64 -2.43 -12.69
C TYR A 56 -20.90 -2.93 -13.42
N LEU A 57 -21.59 -2.02 -14.12
CA LEU A 57 -22.77 -2.36 -14.90
C LEU A 57 -22.46 -3.41 -15.98
N LYS A 58 -21.33 -3.26 -16.68
CA LYS A 58 -20.87 -4.21 -17.70
C LYS A 58 -20.46 -5.57 -17.11
N ALA A 59 -19.85 -5.57 -15.93
CA ALA A 59 -19.40 -6.80 -15.27
C ALA A 59 -20.59 -7.69 -14.86
N GLY A 60 -21.76 -7.12 -14.59
CA GLY A 60 -22.96 -7.88 -14.21
C GLY A 60 -22.73 -8.73 -12.96
N LEU A 61 -21.94 -8.22 -12.00
CA LEU A 61 -21.63 -8.90 -10.73
C LEU A 61 -22.32 -8.16 -9.58
N PRO A 62 -23.57 -8.50 -9.25
CA PRO A 62 -24.31 -7.79 -8.21
C PRO A 62 -23.64 -7.95 -6.84
N LEU A 63 -23.61 -6.87 -6.06
CA LEU A 63 -23.18 -6.90 -4.66
C LEU A 63 -24.38 -7.26 -3.77
N GLY A 64 -24.53 -8.55 -3.46
CA GLY A 64 -25.59 -9.07 -2.58
C GLY A 64 -26.84 -9.57 -3.30
N ALA A 65 -27.65 -10.32 -2.57
CA ALA A 65 -28.93 -10.83 -3.07
C ALA A 65 -29.94 -9.68 -3.21
N GLY A 66 -30.66 -9.63 -4.33
CA GLY A 66 -31.70 -8.61 -4.56
C GLY A 66 -31.20 -7.28 -5.16
N ALA A 67 -29.93 -7.19 -5.58
CA ALA A 67 -29.44 -6.02 -6.33
C ALA A 67 -30.30 -5.78 -7.59
N ALA A 68 -30.82 -4.57 -7.73
CA ALA A 68 -31.67 -4.23 -8.86
C ALA A 68 -30.88 -4.23 -10.17
N LYS A 69 -31.49 -4.70 -11.26
CA LYS A 69 -30.88 -4.63 -12.59
C LYS A 69 -30.60 -3.18 -12.94
N GLY A 70 -29.35 -2.87 -13.30
CA GLY A 70 -28.93 -1.51 -13.64
C GLY A 70 -28.62 -0.59 -12.45
N GLN A 71 -28.61 -1.13 -11.21
CA GLN A 71 -28.17 -0.36 -10.04
C GLN A 71 -26.73 0.12 -10.22
N THR A 72 -26.45 1.38 -9.85
CA THR A 72 -25.09 1.93 -9.90
C THR A 72 -24.21 1.31 -8.80
N LEU A 73 -22.89 1.33 -8.98
CA LEU A 73 -21.95 0.80 -7.99
C LEU A 73 -22.08 1.53 -6.65
N GLY A 74 -22.19 2.87 -6.67
CA GLY A 74 -22.41 3.66 -5.46
C GLY A 74 -23.66 3.23 -4.68
N ALA A 75 -24.80 3.04 -5.38
CA ALA A 75 -26.04 2.60 -4.75
C ALA A 75 -25.94 1.18 -4.19
N ALA A 76 -25.23 0.27 -4.87
CA ALA A 76 -25.02 -1.09 -4.40
C ALA A 76 -24.16 -1.13 -3.12
N LEU A 77 -23.10 -0.30 -3.06
CA LEU A 77 -22.25 -0.18 -1.87
C LEU A 77 -23.00 0.46 -0.69
N ASP A 78 -23.84 1.46 -0.94
CA ASP A 78 -24.65 2.10 0.09
C ASP A 78 -25.72 1.15 0.66
N ALA A 79 -26.32 0.31 -0.17
CA ALA A 79 -27.21 -0.76 0.28
C ALA A 79 -26.44 -1.78 1.16
N ARG A 80 -25.28 -2.26 0.70
CA ARG A 80 -24.43 -3.15 1.49
C ARG A 80 -24.02 -2.55 2.83
N LYS A 81 -23.77 -1.25 2.87
CA LYS A 81 -23.49 -0.52 4.13
C LYS A 81 -24.68 -0.54 5.08
N ALA A 82 -25.90 -0.42 4.57
CA ALA A 82 -27.11 -0.55 5.39
C ALA A 82 -27.24 -1.97 5.95
N ASP A 83 -27.01 -3.01 5.14
CA ASP A 83 -27.02 -4.41 5.58
C ASP A 83 -25.99 -4.66 6.69
N LEU A 84 -24.76 -4.18 6.51
CA LEU A 84 -23.69 -4.30 7.49
C LEU A 84 -23.98 -3.55 8.80
N ARG A 85 -24.75 -2.46 8.75
CA ARG A 85 -25.21 -1.74 9.95
C ARG A 85 -26.31 -2.50 10.69
N ALA A 86 -27.19 -3.18 9.96
CA ALA A 86 -28.26 -3.97 10.54
C ALA A 86 -27.77 -5.30 11.13
N ALA A 87 -26.75 -5.92 10.51
CA ALA A 87 -26.18 -7.18 10.96
C ALA A 87 -25.39 -7.05 12.28
N LYS A 88 -25.32 -8.15 13.02
CA LYS A 88 -24.62 -8.27 14.31
C LYS A 88 -23.84 -9.58 14.39
N GLY A 89 -22.83 -9.64 15.25
CA GLY A 89 -22.05 -10.85 15.53
C GLY A 89 -21.49 -11.50 14.28
N GLU A 90 -21.55 -12.83 14.22
CA GLU A 90 -21.02 -13.64 13.11
C GLU A 90 -21.64 -13.30 11.75
N ALA A 91 -22.93 -12.92 11.71
CA ALA A 91 -23.58 -12.53 10.46
C ALA A 91 -22.96 -11.26 9.85
N LYS A 92 -22.50 -10.33 10.70
CA LYS A 92 -21.81 -9.13 10.23
C LYS A 92 -20.44 -9.46 9.64
N ASP A 93 -19.71 -10.38 10.26
CA ASP A 93 -18.42 -10.86 9.74
C ASP A 93 -18.57 -11.65 8.44
N ALA A 94 -19.61 -12.47 8.32
CA ALA A 94 -19.95 -13.17 7.09
C ALA A 94 -20.21 -12.18 5.95
N LEU A 95 -21.05 -11.15 6.17
CA LEU A 95 -21.31 -10.10 5.18
C LEU A 95 -20.05 -9.30 4.81
N ALA A 96 -19.16 -9.05 5.77
CA ALA A 96 -17.89 -8.37 5.52
C ALA A 96 -16.98 -9.22 4.62
N ARG A 97 -16.87 -10.52 4.90
CA ARG A 97 -16.12 -11.49 4.06
C ARG A 97 -16.68 -11.59 2.65
N GLU A 98 -17.99 -11.71 2.52
CA GLU A 98 -18.64 -11.73 1.20
C GLU A 98 -18.34 -10.46 0.40
N THR A 99 -18.32 -9.30 1.06
CA THR A 99 -18.03 -8.02 0.42
C THR A 99 -16.57 -7.97 -0.05
N ALA A 100 -15.63 -8.48 0.75
CA ALA A 100 -14.22 -8.64 0.37
C ALA A 100 -14.05 -9.56 -0.85
N VAL A 101 -14.67 -10.74 -0.82
CA VAL A 101 -14.63 -11.70 -1.93
C VAL A 101 -15.25 -11.11 -3.20
N TRP A 102 -16.37 -10.41 -3.07
CA TRP A 102 -17.00 -9.71 -4.18
C TRP A 102 -16.08 -8.62 -4.75
N ALA A 103 -15.45 -7.80 -3.90
CA ALA A 103 -14.60 -6.70 -4.35
C ALA A 103 -13.40 -7.23 -5.15
N HIS A 104 -12.75 -8.30 -4.67
CA HIS A 104 -11.70 -9.00 -5.41
C HIS A 104 -12.20 -9.50 -6.77
N THR A 105 -13.30 -10.23 -6.78
CA THR A 105 -13.88 -10.82 -7.99
C THR A 105 -14.27 -9.75 -9.00
N PHE A 106 -14.89 -8.67 -8.54
CA PHE A 106 -15.28 -7.52 -9.35
C PHE A 106 -14.06 -6.87 -10.01
N ILE A 107 -13.02 -6.53 -9.23
CA ILE A 107 -11.83 -5.88 -9.79
C ILE A 107 -11.12 -6.78 -10.81
N LYS A 108 -10.99 -8.09 -10.54
CA LYS A 108 -10.39 -9.02 -11.52
C LYS A 108 -11.22 -9.15 -12.79
N LYS A 109 -12.56 -9.12 -12.69
CA LYS A 109 -13.45 -9.20 -13.86
C LYS A 109 -13.46 -7.89 -14.66
N ALA A 110 -13.50 -6.75 -13.98
CA ALA A 110 -13.52 -5.42 -14.61
C ALA A 110 -12.19 -5.07 -15.27
N VAL A 111 -11.08 -5.54 -14.70
CA VAL A 111 -9.72 -5.20 -15.13
C VAL A 111 -8.86 -6.48 -15.20
N PRO A 112 -9.00 -7.31 -16.25
CA PRO A 112 -8.37 -8.62 -16.27
C PRO A 112 -6.86 -8.59 -16.50
N LYS A 113 -6.32 -7.55 -17.15
CA LYS A 113 -4.91 -7.51 -17.55
C LYS A 113 -4.04 -6.98 -16.40
N PHE A 114 -2.96 -7.68 -16.09
CA PHE A 114 -1.97 -7.25 -15.11
C PHE A 114 -0.75 -6.66 -15.82
N SER A 115 -0.26 -5.50 -15.37
CA SER A 115 0.92 -4.82 -15.93
C SER A 115 1.74 -4.15 -14.84
N LEU A 116 2.98 -4.62 -14.66
CA LEU A 116 3.95 -4.00 -13.74
C LEU A 116 4.45 -2.64 -14.22
N GLU A 117 4.31 -2.31 -15.50
CA GLU A 117 4.83 -1.06 -16.05
C GLU A 117 3.88 0.12 -15.91
N ARG A 118 2.57 -0.11 -16.05
CA ARG A 118 1.57 0.98 -16.13
C ARG A 118 0.37 0.80 -15.22
N GLY A 119 0.05 -0.42 -14.81
CA GLY A 119 -1.22 -0.76 -14.16
C GLY A 119 -1.43 -0.14 -12.77
N PHE A 120 -0.48 0.65 -12.26
CA PHE A 120 -0.59 1.36 -11.00
C PHE A 120 -1.35 2.70 -11.13
N GLU A 121 -1.64 3.18 -12.35
CA GLU A 121 -2.35 4.45 -12.60
C GLU A 121 -3.84 4.27 -12.89
N PHE A 122 -4.71 5.09 -12.29
CA PHE A 122 -6.16 5.12 -12.59
C PHE A 122 -6.43 5.31 -14.09
N ALA A 123 -5.65 6.17 -14.74
CA ALA A 123 -5.72 6.39 -16.18
C ALA A 123 -5.43 5.11 -17.00
N SER A 124 -4.52 4.25 -16.53
CA SER A 124 -4.18 3.00 -17.24
C SER A 124 -5.33 2.00 -17.21
N ILE A 125 -6.06 1.90 -16.09
CA ILE A 125 -7.29 1.10 -16.05
C ILE A 125 -8.29 1.61 -17.10
N ALA A 126 -8.51 2.92 -17.16
CA ALA A 126 -9.49 3.51 -18.06
C ALA A 126 -9.13 3.34 -19.55
N GLN A 127 -7.85 3.49 -19.90
CA GLN A 127 -7.37 3.45 -21.28
C GLN A 127 -7.07 2.03 -21.77
N THR A 128 -6.39 1.21 -20.97
CA THR A 128 -5.82 -0.07 -21.42
C THR A 128 -6.40 -1.28 -20.70
N GLY A 129 -7.18 -1.06 -19.63
CA GLY A 129 -7.73 -2.13 -18.81
C GLY A 129 -6.66 -2.89 -18.04
N GLU A 130 -5.57 -2.20 -17.69
CA GLU A 130 -4.41 -2.75 -16.98
C GLU A 130 -4.42 -2.38 -15.50
N ARG A 131 -4.18 -3.37 -14.63
CA ARG A 131 -4.01 -3.19 -13.19
C ARG A 131 -2.64 -3.67 -12.70
N GLN A 132 -2.26 -3.18 -11.54
CA GLN A 132 -1.09 -3.55 -10.76
C GLN A 132 -1.48 -3.54 -9.28
N CYS A 133 -0.62 -4.09 -8.42
CA CYS A 133 -0.96 -4.31 -7.02
C CYS A 133 -1.32 -3.05 -6.22
N LEU A 134 -0.67 -1.90 -6.44
CA LEU A 134 -1.03 -0.66 -5.76
C LEU A 134 -2.47 -0.24 -6.07
N LEU A 135 -2.79 -0.13 -7.37
CA LEU A 135 -4.07 0.42 -7.77
C LEU A 135 -5.22 -0.53 -7.47
N GLN A 136 -5.07 -1.82 -7.76
CA GLN A 136 -6.15 -2.77 -7.47
C GLN A 136 -6.45 -2.82 -5.96
N SER A 137 -5.43 -2.76 -5.10
CA SER A 137 -5.59 -2.77 -3.66
C SER A 137 -6.22 -1.47 -3.18
N THR A 138 -5.84 -0.33 -3.78
CA THR A 138 -6.49 0.97 -3.55
C THR A 138 -7.98 0.92 -3.90
N LEU A 139 -8.34 0.31 -5.04
CA LEU A 139 -9.74 0.15 -5.44
C LEU A 139 -10.50 -0.77 -4.49
N ILE A 140 -9.93 -1.92 -4.11
CA ILE A 140 -10.58 -2.85 -3.17
C ILE A 140 -10.82 -2.16 -1.82
N ALA A 141 -9.80 -1.49 -1.26
CA ALA A 141 -9.94 -0.73 -0.02
C ALA A 141 -11.01 0.37 -0.14
N ALA A 142 -11.04 1.10 -1.26
CA ALA A 142 -12.04 2.14 -1.52
C ALA A 142 -13.49 1.61 -1.53
N LEU A 143 -13.70 0.45 -2.16
CA LEU A 143 -15.01 -0.22 -2.21
C LEU A 143 -15.44 -0.67 -0.80
N LEU A 144 -14.54 -1.32 -0.06
CA LEU A 144 -14.80 -1.79 1.29
C LEU A 144 -15.10 -0.64 2.26
N GLN A 145 -14.33 0.45 2.20
CA GLN A 145 -14.58 1.64 3.00
C GLN A 145 -15.92 2.31 2.65
N ARG A 146 -16.29 2.38 1.37
CA ARG A 146 -17.61 2.90 0.96
C ARG A 146 -18.75 2.05 1.52
N ALA A 147 -18.59 0.72 1.54
CA ALA A 147 -19.51 -0.20 2.20
C ALA A 147 -19.52 -0.09 3.74
N GLY A 148 -18.71 0.80 4.33
CA GLY A 148 -18.66 1.06 5.77
C GLY A 148 -17.79 0.10 6.57
N LEU A 149 -16.90 -0.64 5.90
CA LEU A 149 -15.95 -1.55 6.55
C LEU A 149 -14.63 -0.84 6.88
N SER A 150 -13.96 -1.31 7.93
CA SER A 150 -12.62 -0.85 8.29
C SER A 150 -11.58 -1.55 7.42
N ALA A 151 -11.26 -0.96 6.27
CA ALA A 151 -10.26 -1.49 5.35
C ALA A 151 -9.19 -0.44 5.05
N GLY A 152 -8.01 -0.89 4.63
CA GLY A 152 -6.91 -0.01 4.23
C GLY A 152 -5.83 -0.77 3.48
N LEU A 153 -4.65 -0.15 3.36
CA LEU A 153 -3.52 -0.72 2.64
C LEU A 153 -2.39 -1.08 3.60
N VAL A 154 -1.61 -2.09 3.24
CA VAL A 154 -0.30 -2.40 3.83
C VAL A 154 0.68 -2.73 2.70
N MET A 155 1.98 -2.55 2.96
CA MET A 155 2.99 -3.04 2.02
C MET A 155 3.31 -4.49 2.34
N VAL A 156 3.73 -5.27 1.35
CA VAL A 156 4.16 -6.66 1.53
C VAL A 156 5.66 -6.77 1.36
N TRP A 157 6.32 -7.41 2.33
CA TRP A 157 7.76 -7.71 2.27
C TRP A 157 8.08 -9.20 2.23
N ASN A 158 7.13 -10.08 2.57
CA ASN A 158 7.31 -11.52 2.45
C ASN A 158 6.04 -12.15 1.87
N SER A 159 6.18 -12.79 0.71
CA SER A 159 5.04 -13.33 -0.03
C SER A 159 4.42 -14.57 0.61
N GLN A 160 3.28 -15.01 0.10
CA GLN A 160 2.68 -16.28 0.54
C GLN A 160 3.57 -17.49 0.23
N SER A 161 4.41 -17.41 -0.81
CA SER A 161 5.43 -18.41 -1.15
C SER A 161 6.73 -18.26 -0.35
N GLY A 162 6.85 -17.26 0.52
CA GLY A 162 8.05 -16.99 1.31
C GLY A 162 9.08 -16.09 0.64
N GLN A 163 8.78 -15.56 -0.56
CA GLN A 163 9.70 -14.69 -1.29
C GLN A 163 9.76 -13.31 -0.64
N GLU A 164 10.97 -12.89 -0.25
CA GLU A 164 11.18 -11.54 0.28
C GLU A 164 11.22 -10.49 -0.85
N SER A 165 10.65 -9.32 -0.57
CA SER A 165 10.71 -8.14 -1.41
C SER A 165 11.17 -6.94 -0.59
N ASN A 166 11.60 -5.87 -1.26
CA ASN A 166 11.97 -4.61 -0.64
C ASN A 166 10.78 -3.67 -0.38
N LEU A 167 9.55 -4.21 -0.28
CA LEU A 167 8.25 -3.50 -0.23
C LEU A 167 7.68 -3.13 -1.61
N GLY A 168 8.03 -3.87 -2.67
CA GLY A 168 7.54 -3.59 -4.03
C GLY A 168 6.07 -3.98 -4.29
N HIS A 169 5.37 -4.50 -3.29
CA HIS A 169 3.98 -5.01 -3.40
C HIS A 169 3.08 -4.35 -2.35
N VAL A 170 1.83 -4.08 -2.73
CA VAL A 170 0.81 -3.45 -1.89
C VAL A 170 -0.45 -4.29 -1.92
N THR A 171 -1.01 -4.55 -0.75
CA THR A 171 -2.23 -5.33 -0.59
C THR A 171 -3.26 -4.56 0.24
N SER A 172 -4.54 -4.88 0.06
CA SER A 172 -5.59 -4.34 0.90
C SER A 172 -5.90 -5.28 2.05
N VAL A 173 -6.23 -4.71 3.21
CA VAL A 173 -6.57 -5.47 4.42
C VAL A 173 -7.91 -4.98 4.94
N LEU A 174 -8.78 -5.92 5.26
CA LEU A 174 -10.08 -5.71 5.90
C LEU A 174 -9.98 -6.15 7.36
N ARG A 175 -10.28 -5.25 8.30
CA ARG A 175 -10.52 -5.63 9.70
C ARG A 175 -11.93 -6.15 9.87
N LEU A 176 -12.07 -7.36 10.39
CA LEU A 176 -13.37 -7.98 10.62
C LEU A 176 -14.12 -7.27 11.77
N PRO A 177 -15.39 -6.86 11.56
CA PRO A 177 -16.17 -6.15 12.57
C PRO A 177 -16.32 -6.86 13.93
N GLY A 178 -16.32 -8.19 13.94
CA GLY A 178 -16.43 -9.03 15.13
C GLY A 178 -15.12 -9.23 15.90
N SER A 179 -14.06 -8.51 15.52
CA SER A 179 -12.72 -8.60 16.14
C SER A 179 -12.04 -9.97 15.98
N ALA A 180 -12.51 -10.82 15.07
CA ALA A 180 -11.89 -12.11 14.76
C ALA A 180 -10.47 -11.98 14.17
N GLY A 181 -10.13 -10.81 13.65
CA GLY A 181 -8.82 -10.50 13.07
C GLY A 181 -8.96 -9.71 11.78
N ASP A 182 -7.94 -9.80 10.93
CA ASP A 182 -7.88 -9.10 9.66
C ASP A 182 -7.89 -10.10 8.48
N LEU A 183 -8.34 -9.66 7.30
CA LEU A 183 -8.31 -10.42 6.06
C LEU A 183 -7.54 -9.67 5.01
N GLU A 184 -6.59 -10.36 4.38
CA GLU A 184 -5.88 -9.81 3.24
C GLU A 184 -6.69 -10.05 1.96
N VAL A 185 -6.95 -8.99 1.20
CA VAL A 185 -7.72 -9.05 -0.05
C VAL A 185 -6.84 -8.54 -1.20
N ASP A 186 -6.36 -9.47 -2.03
CA ASP A 186 -5.38 -9.15 -3.07
C ASP A 186 -5.77 -9.72 -4.44
N ALA A 187 -6.07 -8.83 -5.39
CA ALA A 187 -6.40 -9.22 -6.76
C ALA A 187 -5.18 -9.67 -7.59
N SER A 188 -3.96 -9.57 -7.08
CA SER A 188 -2.77 -10.18 -7.69
C SER A 188 -2.84 -11.69 -7.59
N GLU A 189 -3.49 -12.19 -6.55
CA GLU A 189 -3.55 -13.61 -6.25
C GLU A 189 -4.76 -14.28 -6.93
N PRO A 190 -4.66 -15.58 -7.24
CA PRO A 190 -5.77 -16.35 -7.79
C PRO A 190 -7.00 -16.32 -6.88
N THR A 191 -6.78 -16.54 -5.58
CA THR A 191 -7.82 -16.59 -4.54
C THR A 191 -8.07 -15.21 -3.94
N PRO A 192 -9.28 -14.94 -3.40
CA PRO A 192 -9.61 -13.65 -2.81
C PRO A 192 -8.80 -13.30 -1.56
N THR A 193 -8.59 -14.30 -0.70
CA THR A 193 -7.86 -14.17 0.56
C THR A 193 -6.43 -14.62 0.38
N ALA A 194 -5.50 -13.66 0.39
CA ALA A 194 -4.08 -13.93 0.27
C ALA A 194 -3.47 -14.24 1.64
N LYS A 195 -2.31 -14.92 1.64
CA LYS A 195 -1.59 -15.29 2.87
C LYS A 195 -0.16 -14.79 2.86
N HIS A 196 0.06 -13.50 2.53
CA HIS A 196 1.40 -12.96 2.55
C HIS A 196 1.94 -13.02 3.98
N ARG A 197 3.14 -13.59 4.13
CA ARG A 197 3.74 -13.93 5.42
C ARG A 197 4.35 -12.72 6.13
N GLY A 198 4.47 -11.60 5.43
CA GLY A 198 5.10 -10.39 5.96
C GLY A 198 4.56 -9.12 5.36
N VAL A 199 4.14 -8.20 6.24
CA VAL A 199 3.61 -6.88 5.89
C VAL A 199 4.37 -5.75 6.59
N LEU A 200 4.30 -4.54 6.03
CA LEU A 200 4.67 -3.30 6.70
C LEU A 200 3.41 -2.48 6.94
N ALA A 201 3.16 -2.16 8.21
CA ALA A 201 2.05 -1.32 8.65
C ALA A 201 2.48 -0.42 9.81
N TRP A 202 1.63 0.51 10.22
CA TRP A 202 1.91 1.35 11.39
C TRP A 202 1.52 0.61 12.67
N ALA A 203 2.46 0.48 13.59
CA ALA A 203 2.27 -0.09 14.92
C ALA A 203 3.30 0.50 15.90
N GLU A 204 2.91 0.67 17.17
CA GLU A 204 3.83 1.07 18.25
C GLU A 204 4.65 2.34 17.90
N GLY A 205 3.95 3.37 17.41
CA GLY A 205 4.53 4.69 17.11
C GLY A 205 5.41 4.75 15.85
N GLY A 206 5.34 3.77 14.94
CA GLY A 206 6.02 3.87 13.65
C GLY A 206 5.64 2.76 12.66
N SER A 207 6.15 2.83 11.43
CA SER A 207 6.06 1.70 10.51
C SER A 207 6.90 0.53 11.01
N ARG A 208 6.36 -0.69 10.96
CA ARG A 208 7.00 -1.92 11.43
C ARG A 208 6.89 -3.03 10.40
N PHE A 209 7.98 -3.76 10.19
CA PHE A 209 7.97 -5.05 9.51
C PHE A 209 7.37 -6.08 10.46
N LEU A 210 6.27 -6.69 10.01
CA LEU A 210 5.48 -7.64 10.78
C LEU A 210 5.39 -8.95 10.00
N LYS A 211 5.45 -10.07 10.71
CA LYS A 211 5.13 -11.41 10.22
C LYS A 211 3.69 -11.73 10.58
N THR A 212 2.93 -12.28 9.66
CA THR A 212 1.50 -12.60 9.85
C THR A 212 1.32 -14.03 10.35
N SER A 213 0.38 -14.23 11.27
CA SER A 213 -0.10 -15.54 11.70
C SER A 213 -1.54 -15.73 11.24
N PHE A 214 -1.84 -16.88 10.63
CA PHE A 214 -3.14 -17.16 10.05
C PHE A 214 -3.90 -18.22 10.85
N GLY A 215 -5.17 -17.96 11.13
CA GLY A 215 -6.14 -18.90 11.68
C GLY A 215 -7.09 -19.46 10.60
N PRO A 216 -8.18 -20.12 11.02
CA PRO A 216 -9.21 -20.65 10.11
C PRO A 216 -9.78 -19.57 9.18
N GLY A 217 -10.08 -19.94 7.93
CA GLY A 217 -10.65 -19.03 6.93
C GLY A 217 -9.70 -17.89 6.53
N ASP A 218 -8.39 -18.18 6.51
CA ASP A 218 -7.30 -17.27 6.13
C ASP A 218 -7.26 -15.95 6.92
N VAL A 219 -7.78 -15.95 8.14
CA VAL A 219 -7.80 -14.76 9.01
C VAL A 219 -6.43 -14.52 9.61
N ILE A 220 -5.91 -13.30 9.51
CA ILE A 220 -4.75 -12.86 10.26
C ILE A 220 -5.17 -12.64 11.71
N THR A 221 -4.69 -13.48 12.61
CA THR A 221 -5.03 -13.45 14.04
C THR A 221 -3.96 -12.73 14.87
N ALA A 222 -2.74 -12.62 14.37
CA ALA A 222 -1.66 -11.91 15.06
C ALA A 222 -0.59 -11.41 14.09
N TYR A 223 0.12 -10.37 14.51
CA TYR A 223 1.29 -9.83 13.84
C TYR A 223 2.50 -9.93 14.77
N ALA A 224 3.57 -10.63 14.38
CA ALA A 224 4.82 -10.67 15.15
C ALA A 224 5.83 -9.69 14.57
N ARG A 225 6.55 -8.94 15.39
CA ARG A 225 7.61 -8.06 14.89
C ARG A 225 8.72 -8.87 14.21
N ALA A 226 9.16 -8.44 13.04
CA ALA A 226 10.21 -9.11 12.29
C ALA A 226 11.56 -9.10 13.03
N ASP A 227 11.79 -8.11 13.90
CA ASP A 227 12.96 -7.99 14.78
C ASP A 227 12.84 -8.78 16.10
N GLY A 228 11.78 -9.56 16.29
CA GLY A 228 11.59 -10.41 17.46
C GLY A 228 11.17 -9.67 18.74
N ARG A 229 10.86 -8.37 18.67
CA ARG A 229 10.54 -7.56 19.86
C ARG A 229 9.07 -7.61 20.30
N GLY A 230 8.38 -8.72 20.04
CA GLY A 230 7.01 -8.96 20.50
C GLY A 230 5.96 -9.08 19.38
N THR A 231 4.70 -9.03 19.79
CA THR A 231 3.52 -9.21 18.94
C THR A 231 2.58 -8.01 19.03
N VAL A 232 1.93 -7.69 17.92
CA VAL A 232 0.94 -6.63 17.76
C VAL A 232 -0.41 -7.28 17.46
N ASN A 233 -1.45 -6.90 18.20
CA ASN A 233 -2.80 -7.37 17.91
C ASN A 233 -3.33 -6.69 16.65
N PRO A 234 -4.20 -7.34 15.86
CA PRO A 234 -4.83 -6.70 14.72
C PRO A 234 -5.47 -5.35 15.06
N ALA A 235 -6.19 -5.24 16.18
CA ALA A 235 -6.83 -3.99 16.59
C ALA A 235 -5.85 -2.81 16.79
N ASP A 236 -4.59 -3.08 17.14
CA ASP A 236 -3.56 -2.08 17.39
C ASP A 236 -2.79 -1.67 16.12
N LEU A 237 -3.05 -2.35 15.01
CA LEU A 237 -2.45 -2.06 13.71
C LEU A 237 -3.22 -0.96 12.99
N THR A 238 -2.50 0.04 12.52
CA THR A 238 -3.02 1.12 11.66
C THR A 238 -2.51 0.92 10.23
N PHE A 239 -3.43 1.00 9.27
CA PHE A 239 -3.11 0.89 7.85
C PHE A 239 -2.33 2.12 7.35
N LEU A 240 -1.82 2.06 6.12
CA LEU A 240 -1.05 3.15 5.52
C LEU A 240 -1.83 4.48 5.55
N SER A 241 -1.13 5.55 5.90
CA SER A 241 -1.66 6.92 5.89
C SER A 241 -1.84 7.42 4.45
N LEU A 242 -2.62 8.48 4.27
CA LEU A 242 -2.79 9.08 2.94
C LEU A 242 -1.46 9.54 2.33
N GLY A 243 -0.57 10.12 3.13
CA GLY A 243 0.77 10.54 2.69
C GLY A 243 1.61 9.35 2.21
N TYR A 244 1.58 8.24 2.94
CA TYR A 244 2.25 7.02 2.51
C TYR A 244 1.65 6.51 1.19
N VAL A 245 0.32 6.45 1.04
CA VAL A 245 -0.33 6.02 -0.21
C VAL A 245 0.08 6.91 -1.40
N ARG A 246 0.04 8.24 -1.24
CA ARG A 246 0.52 9.18 -2.28
C ARG A 246 1.99 8.96 -2.62
N SER A 247 2.82 8.74 -1.61
CA SER A 247 4.23 8.44 -1.82
C SER A 247 4.44 7.16 -2.64
N GLN A 248 3.54 6.17 -2.55
CA GLN A 248 3.62 4.96 -3.36
C GLN A 248 3.25 5.20 -4.82
N PHE A 249 2.25 6.03 -5.11
CA PHE A 249 1.97 6.44 -6.50
C PHE A 249 3.17 7.17 -7.09
N ALA A 250 3.73 8.15 -6.37
CA ALA A 250 4.95 8.83 -6.80
C ALA A 250 6.15 7.87 -6.94
N TYR A 251 6.30 6.90 -6.05
CA TYR A 251 7.32 5.86 -6.15
C TYR A 251 7.21 5.09 -7.47
N TYR A 252 6.03 4.56 -7.82
CA TYR A 252 5.88 3.80 -9.06
C TYR A 252 6.07 4.65 -10.31
N ARG A 253 5.64 5.93 -10.30
CA ARG A 253 5.97 6.87 -11.39
C ARG A 253 7.48 7.04 -11.56
N GLY A 254 8.22 7.05 -10.46
CA GLY A 254 9.68 7.12 -10.47
C GLY A 254 10.34 5.83 -10.93
N GLU A 255 9.93 4.68 -10.40
CA GLU A 255 10.45 3.36 -10.76
C GLU A 255 10.19 3.04 -12.25
N ARG A 256 8.99 3.38 -12.73
CA ARG A 256 8.47 3.07 -14.07
C ARG A 256 8.55 4.22 -15.07
N ALA A 257 9.27 5.29 -14.74
CA ALA A 257 9.47 6.40 -15.67
C ALA A 257 10.04 5.86 -17.00
N THR A 258 9.51 6.32 -18.13
CA THR A 258 10.01 5.93 -19.46
C THR A 258 11.51 6.27 -19.56
N GLY A 259 12.34 5.29 -19.94
CA GLY A 259 13.80 5.43 -19.94
C GLY A 259 14.42 5.62 -18.54
N GLY A 260 13.66 5.36 -17.48
CA GLY A 260 14.06 5.57 -16.09
C GLY A 260 14.95 4.47 -15.54
N LEU A 261 14.90 4.30 -14.22
CA LEU A 261 15.72 3.33 -13.49
C LEU A 261 15.72 1.93 -14.13
N LEU A 262 14.53 1.44 -14.48
CA LEU A 262 14.30 0.13 -15.08
C LEU A 262 14.34 0.13 -16.61
N GLY A 263 14.47 1.29 -17.25
CA GLY A 263 14.45 1.43 -18.71
C GLY A 263 13.08 1.18 -19.35
N SER A 264 11.99 1.29 -18.59
CA SER A 264 10.62 1.07 -19.07
C SER A 264 10.34 1.79 -20.40
N GLY A 265 9.65 1.11 -21.32
CA GLY A 265 9.32 1.59 -22.65
C GLY A 265 10.49 1.77 -23.63
N THR A 266 11.75 1.68 -23.18
CA THR A 266 12.94 1.95 -24.03
C THR A 266 13.99 0.84 -23.98
N GLY A 267 13.84 -0.13 -23.07
CA GLY A 267 14.79 -1.24 -22.86
C GLY A 267 16.08 -0.86 -22.13
N ARG A 268 16.31 0.44 -21.85
CA ARG A 268 17.52 0.92 -21.16
C ARG A 268 17.28 2.23 -20.42
N ALA A 269 18.11 2.53 -19.43
CA ALA A 269 18.07 3.84 -18.78
C ALA A 269 18.63 4.93 -19.72
N THR A 270 18.01 6.10 -19.73
CA THR A 270 18.47 7.33 -20.41
C THR A 270 18.66 8.45 -19.39
N ALA A 271 19.43 9.48 -19.73
CA ALA A 271 19.68 10.60 -18.83
C ALA A 271 18.36 11.32 -18.45
N GLU A 272 17.47 11.55 -19.42
CA GLU A 272 16.19 12.20 -19.21
C GLU A 272 15.25 11.34 -18.35
N GLY A 273 15.23 10.02 -18.58
CA GLY A 273 14.41 9.11 -17.80
C GLY A 273 14.90 8.95 -16.36
N LEU A 274 16.21 8.96 -16.12
CA LEU A 274 16.79 8.96 -14.77
C LEU A 274 16.42 10.25 -14.01
N LYS A 275 16.50 11.42 -14.66
CA LYS A 275 16.04 12.69 -14.08
C LYS A 275 14.55 12.65 -13.71
N ARG A 276 13.69 12.08 -14.57
CA ARG A 276 12.27 11.86 -14.25
C ARG A 276 12.09 10.91 -13.06
N SER A 277 12.88 9.84 -13.01
CA SER A 277 12.87 8.90 -11.88
C SER A 277 13.20 9.63 -10.58
N GLU A 278 14.27 10.43 -10.57
CA GLU A 278 14.68 11.25 -9.43
C GLU A 278 13.59 12.22 -8.98
N GLN A 279 12.96 12.96 -9.90
CA GLN A 279 11.90 13.92 -9.58
C GLN A 279 10.75 13.27 -8.82
N TRP A 280 10.26 12.14 -9.32
CA TRP A 280 9.15 11.42 -8.69
C TRP A 280 9.54 10.76 -7.37
N LEU A 281 10.75 10.21 -7.26
CA LEU A 281 11.24 9.63 -6.00
C LEU A 281 11.46 10.71 -4.92
N LYS A 282 11.87 11.91 -5.31
CA LYS A 282 11.90 13.07 -4.40
C LYS A 282 10.50 13.49 -3.96
N ALA A 283 9.52 13.51 -4.87
CA ALA A 283 8.13 13.77 -4.53
C ALA A 283 7.58 12.72 -3.55
N ALA A 284 7.90 11.43 -3.76
CA ALA A 284 7.53 10.35 -2.84
C ALA A 284 8.09 10.60 -1.43
N LEU A 285 9.36 11.00 -1.32
CA LEU A 285 10.00 11.30 -0.03
C LEU A 285 9.54 12.61 0.60
N ALA A 286 8.94 13.52 -0.16
CA ALA A 286 8.30 14.72 0.38
C ALA A 286 6.95 14.40 1.02
N GLU A 287 6.17 13.49 0.41
CA GLU A 287 4.91 12.98 0.98
C GLU A 287 5.14 12.08 2.20
N GLU A 288 6.15 11.21 2.14
CA GLU A 288 6.50 10.28 3.22
C GLU A 288 8.02 10.14 3.38
N PRO A 289 8.64 10.94 4.28
CA PRO A 289 10.08 10.90 4.51
C PRO A 289 10.62 9.55 5.00
N ASN A 290 9.76 8.69 5.59
CA ASN A 290 10.12 7.36 6.06
C ASN A 290 9.77 6.24 5.06
N ASN A 291 9.50 6.57 3.80
CA ASN A 291 9.35 5.58 2.74
C ASN A 291 10.72 4.98 2.38
N ALA A 292 11.06 3.89 3.07
CA ALA A 292 12.37 3.22 2.95
C ALA A 292 12.66 2.74 1.52
N LEU A 293 11.61 2.29 0.82
CA LEU A 293 11.70 1.84 -0.57
C LEU A 293 12.08 2.99 -1.51
N ALA A 294 11.32 4.09 -1.48
CA ALA A 294 11.64 5.28 -2.29
C ALA A 294 13.03 5.82 -1.97
N ALA A 295 13.43 5.79 -0.69
CA ALA A 295 14.75 6.21 -0.27
C ALA A 295 15.85 5.35 -0.90
N GLY A 296 15.73 4.02 -0.85
CA GLY A 296 16.71 3.11 -1.45
C GLY A 296 16.77 3.22 -2.97
N VAL A 297 15.60 3.36 -3.62
CA VAL A 297 15.50 3.45 -5.08
C VAL A 297 16.05 4.78 -5.62
N LEU A 298 15.94 5.88 -4.87
CA LEU A 298 16.62 7.13 -5.21
C LEU A 298 18.14 6.98 -5.23
N GLY A 299 18.69 6.21 -4.28
CA GLY A 299 20.12 5.86 -4.30
C GLY A 299 20.52 5.08 -5.56
N ASN A 300 19.67 4.17 -6.04
CA ASN A 300 19.90 3.42 -7.28
C ASN A 300 19.94 4.33 -8.51
N VAL A 301 19.04 5.33 -8.58
CA VAL A 301 19.01 6.34 -9.65
C VAL A 301 20.32 7.13 -9.66
N TRP A 302 20.69 7.74 -8.53
CA TRP A 302 21.93 8.52 -8.43
C TRP A 302 23.18 7.70 -8.73
N ARG A 303 23.21 6.43 -8.32
CA ARG A 303 24.31 5.53 -8.67
C ARG A 303 24.40 5.31 -10.18
N LYS A 304 23.27 5.12 -10.89
CA LYS A 304 23.25 5.00 -12.35
C LYS A 304 23.67 6.28 -13.07
N GLU A 305 23.41 7.44 -12.46
CA GLU A 305 23.87 8.75 -12.95
C GLU A 305 25.37 9.03 -12.65
N GLY A 306 26.05 8.13 -11.94
CA GLY A 306 27.45 8.33 -11.53
C GLY A 306 27.63 9.22 -10.28
N ARG A 307 26.53 9.69 -9.69
CA ARG A 307 26.45 10.53 -8.49
C ARG A 307 26.67 9.70 -7.21
N ASN A 308 27.86 9.13 -7.11
CA ASN A 308 28.19 8.11 -6.11
C ASN A 308 28.16 8.63 -4.66
N ALA A 309 28.53 9.91 -4.45
CA ALA A 309 28.52 10.52 -3.12
C ALA A 309 27.08 10.66 -2.61
N GLU A 310 26.17 11.19 -3.42
CA GLU A 310 24.76 11.28 -3.07
C GLU A 310 24.11 9.90 -2.90
N ALA A 311 24.41 8.96 -3.81
CA ALA A 311 23.92 7.59 -3.70
C ALA A 311 24.33 6.92 -2.38
N ARG A 312 25.59 7.10 -1.94
CA ARG A 312 26.09 6.59 -0.66
C ARG A 312 25.31 7.19 0.51
N ALA A 313 25.17 8.51 0.57
CA ALA A 313 24.42 9.19 1.62
C ALA A 313 22.98 8.67 1.68
N GLN A 314 22.37 8.48 0.51
CA GLN A 314 21.00 8.01 0.39
C GLN A 314 20.82 6.55 0.84
N TYR A 315 21.74 5.66 0.49
CA TYR A 315 21.69 4.27 0.97
C TYR A 315 21.87 4.17 2.49
N LEU A 316 22.71 5.02 3.09
CA LEU A 316 22.85 5.10 4.54
C LEU A 316 21.54 5.56 5.20
N LYS A 317 20.88 6.57 4.61
CA LYS A 317 19.56 7.03 5.05
C LYS A 317 18.51 5.93 4.94
N ALA A 318 18.40 5.27 3.79
CA ALA A 318 17.44 4.18 3.56
C ALA A 318 17.67 3.02 4.55
N ALA A 319 18.91 2.60 4.76
CA ALA A 319 19.26 1.57 5.73
C ALA A 319 18.85 1.94 7.16
N LYS A 320 19.02 3.20 7.56
CA LYS A 320 18.57 3.70 8.87
C LYS A 320 17.05 3.57 9.02
N ILE A 321 16.29 3.90 7.96
CA ILE A 321 14.83 3.79 7.96
C ILE A 321 14.42 2.32 8.07
N TYR A 322 14.94 1.43 7.21
CA TYR A 322 14.67 -0.01 7.26
C TYR A 322 15.00 -0.61 8.64
N ALA A 323 16.16 -0.27 9.21
CA ALA A 323 16.55 -0.72 10.54
C ALA A 323 15.57 -0.24 11.63
N ALA A 324 15.13 1.02 11.57
CA ALA A 324 14.13 1.56 12.50
C ALA A 324 12.75 0.89 12.36
N GLN A 325 12.45 0.35 11.18
CA GLN A 325 11.23 -0.41 10.91
C GLN A 325 11.36 -1.90 11.34
N GLY A 326 12.55 -2.35 11.71
CA GLY A 326 12.80 -3.69 12.28
C GLY A 326 13.29 -4.74 11.27
N HIS A 327 13.56 -4.39 10.01
CA HIS A 327 14.11 -5.35 9.04
C HIS A 327 14.80 -4.63 7.88
N THR A 328 15.95 -5.15 7.44
CA THR A 328 16.66 -4.66 6.25
C THR A 328 16.68 -5.74 5.17
N PRO A 329 15.94 -5.58 4.06
CA PRO A 329 15.90 -6.56 2.98
C PRO A 329 17.28 -6.78 2.34
N ALA A 330 17.51 -7.97 1.79
CA ALA A 330 18.80 -8.36 1.19
C ALA A 330 19.28 -7.37 0.10
N GLY A 331 18.39 -6.89 -0.76
CA GLY A 331 18.74 -5.89 -1.79
C GLY A 331 19.23 -4.58 -1.20
N MET A 332 18.67 -4.15 -0.06
CA MET A 332 19.14 -2.97 0.65
C MET A 332 20.46 -3.24 1.37
N LEU A 333 20.67 -4.43 1.94
CA LEU A 333 21.96 -4.81 2.53
C LEU A 333 23.09 -4.77 1.48
N ALA A 334 22.84 -5.25 0.26
CA ALA A 334 23.81 -5.15 -0.84
C ALA A 334 24.18 -3.69 -1.17
N ASN A 335 23.18 -2.80 -1.22
CA ASN A 335 23.39 -1.37 -1.44
C ASN A 335 24.15 -0.71 -0.28
N LEU A 336 23.85 -1.09 0.96
CA LEU A 336 24.56 -0.60 2.15
C LEU A 336 26.03 -1.05 2.17
N ASN A 337 26.31 -2.30 1.79
CA ASN A 337 27.67 -2.83 1.68
C ASN A 337 28.45 -2.08 0.59
N TRP A 338 27.84 -1.86 -0.58
CA TRP A 338 28.45 -1.03 -1.62
C TRP A 338 28.76 0.39 -1.12
N ALA A 339 27.82 1.00 -0.39
CA ALA A 339 27.98 2.33 0.19
C ALA A 339 29.15 2.39 1.18
N ARG A 340 29.41 1.32 1.96
CA ARG A 340 30.48 1.27 2.97
C ARG A 340 31.86 0.97 2.37
N ASN A 341 31.94 0.10 1.36
CA ASN A 341 33.19 -0.51 0.89
C ASN A 341 34.11 0.36 0.03
N ARG A 342 33.79 1.64 -0.21
CA ARG A 342 34.67 2.59 -0.96
C ARG A 342 35.44 3.59 -0.10
N ALA A 343 35.55 3.37 1.21
CA ALA A 343 36.47 4.14 2.05
C ALA A 343 37.95 3.68 1.95
N GLY A 344 38.30 2.80 1.00
CA GLY A 344 39.63 2.16 0.93
C GLY A 344 40.13 1.77 -0.46
N ARG A 345 39.75 2.48 -1.52
CA ARG A 345 40.46 2.48 -2.82
C ARG A 345 40.49 3.88 -3.38
#